data_AF-A0A3C0N0Q9-F1
#
_entry.id   AF-A0A3C0N0Q9-F1
#
_cell.length_a   1.000
_cell.length_b   1.000
_cell.length_c   1.000
_cell.angle_alpha   90.00
_cell.angle_beta   90.00
_cell.angle_gamma   90.00
#
_symmetry.space_group_name_H-M   'P 1'
#
loop_
_entity.id
_entity.type
_entity.pdbx_description
1 polymer ?
#
loop_
_entity_poly.entity_id
_entity_poly.type
_entity_poly.pdbx_seq_one_letter_code
_entity_poly.pdbx_strand_id
1 'polypeptide(L)'
;HPLFYVASRGHHADIGGITPGSMPPHSTNVEQEGVLIDNFLLVEQGHFREKELRQLLTSGTYPVRNLTQNIADLQAQIAANKRGVQELQRMVKQYSLETVQAYMGHVQDNAEAAVRRVIEALKDGSFTARLDDGSQIQVTMTIDCDRHNAKIDFTGTSPQLNSNFNAPSAVCKAAVLYVFRTLVNDDIPLNAGCLKPLEIIIPEGCMLNPRYPAAVVAGNVETSQAITDALYGALGVLAASQGTMNNFTFGNGRYQYYETICGGSGAGADFDGTDAVHTHMTNSRLTDPEVLEWRFPVLLENFSIRPNSGGNGNHCGGNGVIRRLRFLEPMTAAILSSHRVVPPYGLQGGEAGALGHNYVERSDDTVEELGSTAVVEMNEGDMFVIETPGGGGFGVFSKTNKV
;
A
#
# COMPACT_ATOMS: atom_id res chain seq x y z
N HIS A 1 -3.32 32.34 -13.99
CA HIS A 1 -2.84 31.10 -13.37
C HIS A 1 -3.45 30.97 -11.98
N PRO A 2 -3.87 29.76 -11.55
CA PRO A 2 -4.33 29.56 -10.18
C PRO A 2 -3.21 29.85 -9.18
N LEU A 3 -3.54 30.44 -8.04
CA LEU A 3 -2.57 30.74 -6.96
C LEU A 3 -2.25 29.51 -6.11
N PHE A 4 -3.22 28.62 -5.95
CA PHE A 4 -3.14 27.42 -5.12
C PHE A 4 -3.96 26.29 -5.74
N TYR A 5 -3.64 25.05 -5.34
CA TYR A 5 -4.45 23.86 -5.61
C TYR A 5 -4.83 23.21 -4.29
N VAL A 6 -6.06 22.70 -4.22
CA VAL A 6 -6.54 21.84 -3.16
C VAL A 6 -6.91 20.51 -3.80
N ALA A 7 -6.46 19.41 -3.20
CA ALA A 7 -6.71 18.08 -3.71
C ALA A 7 -7.19 17.17 -2.58
N SER A 8 -8.08 16.25 -2.95
CA SER A 8 -8.54 15.14 -2.12
C SER A 8 -8.29 13.87 -2.90
N ARG A 9 -7.92 12.79 -2.19
CA ARG A 9 -7.79 11.46 -2.76
C ARG A 9 -8.60 10.50 -1.91
N GLY A 10 -9.49 9.75 -2.53
CA GLY A 10 -10.27 8.68 -1.90
C GLY A 10 -10.20 7.43 -2.76
N HIS A 11 -10.06 6.28 -2.11
CA HIS A 11 -10.13 4.98 -2.80
C HIS A 11 -11.60 4.68 -3.15
N HIS A 12 -11.84 4.17 -4.36
CA HIS A 12 -13.15 3.69 -4.79
C HIS A 12 -13.16 2.18 -4.71
N ALA A 13 -14.16 1.58 -4.05
CA ALA A 13 -14.20 0.13 -3.85
C ALA A 13 -14.25 -0.65 -5.19
N ASP A 14 -14.86 -0.08 -6.23
CA ASP A 14 -14.84 -0.62 -7.59
C ASP A 14 -14.90 0.56 -8.58
N ILE A 15 -14.00 0.59 -9.55
CA ILE A 15 -13.97 1.49 -10.71
C ILE A 15 -14.02 0.71 -12.03
N GLY A 16 -14.55 -0.52 -11.99
CA GLY A 16 -14.57 -1.47 -13.09
C GLY A 16 -13.40 -2.45 -13.07
N GLY A 17 -13.00 -2.92 -14.25
CA GLY A 17 -11.92 -3.90 -14.44
C GLY A 17 -12.44 -5.33 -14.57
N ILE A 18 -11.53 -6.28 -14.77
CA ILE A 18 -11.90 -7.68 -15.09
C ILE A 18 -12.48 -8.45 -13.89
N THR A 19 -12.21 -8.03 -12.65
CA THR A 19 -12.77 -8.63 -11.43
C THR A 19 -13.51 -7.58 -10.58
N PRO A 20 -14.48 -7.99 -9.75
CA PRO A 20 -15.07 -7.13 -8.72
C PRO A 20 -14.01 -6.59 -7.74
N GLY A 21 -14.18 -5.35 -7.29
CA GLY A 21 -13.29 -4.73 -6.30
C GLY A 21 -12.05 -4.04 -6.89
N SER A 22 -11.93 -4.02 -8.22
CA SER A 22 -10.85 -3.35 -8.99
C SER A 22 -9.41 -3.66 -8.57
N MET A 23 -9.19 -4.85 -8.00
CA MET A 23 -7.87 -5.40 -7.70
C MET A 23 -7.66 -6.73 -8.46
N PRO A 24 -7.69 -6.73 -9.81
CA PRO A 24 -7.55 -7.96 -10.59
C PRO A 24 -6.14 -8.55 -10.40
N PRO A 25 -5.98 -9.74 -9.80
CA PRO A 25 -4.65 -10.25 -9.44
C PRO A 25 -3.78 -10.64 -10.66
N HIS A 26 -4.40 -10.82 -11.82
CA HIS A 26 -3.74 -11.32 -13.04
C HIS A 26 -3.79 -10.32 -14.20
N SER A 27 -4.04 -9.02 -13.94
CA SER A 27 -3.94 -8.01 -14.99
C SER A 27 -2.50 -7.91 -15.52
N THR A 28 -2.38 -7.78 -16.84
CA THR A 28 -1.12 -7.54 -17.56
C THR A 28 -1.15 -6.21 -18.32
N ASN A 29 -2.34 -5.66 -18.54
CA ASN A 29 -2.57 -4.35 -19.14
C ASN A 29 -3.45 -3.48 -18.23
N VAL A 30 -3.10 -2.20 -18.11
CA VAL A 30 -3.84 -1.23 -17.27
C VAL A 30 -5.31 -1.08 -17.64
N GLU A 31 -5.70 -1.32 -18.88
CA GLU A 31 -7.13 -1.32 -19.29
C GLU A 31 -7.94 -2.40 -18.57
N GLN A 32 -7.31 -3.50 -18.13
CA GLN A 32 -7.98 -4.56 -17.38
C GLN A 32 -8.27 -4.16 -15.92
N GLU A 33 -7.72 -3.04 -15.46
CA GLU A 33 -7.78 -2.56 -14.07
C GLU A 33 -8.93 -1.58 -13.83
N GLY A 34 -9.66 -1.20 -14.88
CA GLY A 34 -10.89 -0.41 -14.79
C GLY A 34 -10.93 0.81 -15.69
N VAL A 35 -11.78 1.77 -15.34
CA VAL A 35 -11.96 2.99 -16.12
C VAL A 35 -10.74 3.91 -15.96
N LEU A 36 -10.06 4.20 -17.06
CA LEU A 36 -8.91 5.09 -17.10
C LEU A 36 -9.35 6.52 -17.37
N ILE A 37 -8.99 7.42 -16.46
CA ILE A 37 -9.32 8.86 -16.54
C ILE A 37 -8.01 9.63 -16.50
N ASP A 38 -7.67 10.30 -17.60
CA ASP A 38 -6.53 11.22 -17.64
C ASP A 38 -6.90 12.55 -16.95
N ASN A 39 -7.69 13.39 -17.61
CA ASN A 39 -8.25 14.62 -17.04
C ASN A 39 -9.73 14.75 -17.42
N PHE A 40 -10.59 15.01 -16.43
CA PHE A 40 -12.02 15.19 -16.67
C PHE A 40 -12.54 16.39 -15.88
N LEU A 41 -13.11 17.38 -16.58
CA LEU A 41 -13.77 18.52 -15.95
C LEU A 41 -15.09 18.06 -15.32
N LEU A 42 -15.05 17.81 -14.02
CA LEU A 42 -16.15 17.24 -13.24
C LEU A 42 -17.22 18.26 -12.84
N VAL A 43 -16.81 19.50 -12.57
CA VAL A 43 -17.69 20.61 -12.19
C VAL A 43 -17.31 21.84 -12.99
N GLU A 44 -18.27 22.42 -13.71
CA GLU A 44 -18.06 23.62 -14.50
C GLU A 44 -18.99 24.74 -13.99
N GLN A 45 -18.41 25.86 -13.55
CA GLN A 45 -19.16 27.00 -13.02
C GLN A 45 -20.20 26.62 -11.93
N GLY A 46 -19.86 25.66 -11.08
CA GLY A 46 -20.75 25.15 -10.02
C GLY A 46 -21.74 24.08 -10.45
N HIS A 47 -21.80 23.72 -11.74
CA HIS A 47 -22.66 22.67 -12.27
C HIS A 47 -21.91 21.34 -12.30
N PHE A 48 -22.45 20.34 -11.60
CA PHE A 48 -21.92 18.98 -11.63
C PHE A 48 -22.28 18.30 -12.95
N ARG A 49 -21.27 17.87 -13.71
CA ARG A 49 -21.42 17.27 -15.04
C ARG A 49 -21.73 15.77 -14.95
N GLU A 50 -22.82 15.44 -14.25
CA GLU A 50 -23.16 14.07 -13.91
C GLU A 50 -23.43 13.20 -15.14
N LYS A 51 -24.12 13.75 -16.16
CA LYS A 51 -24.45 13.00 -17.37
C LYS A 51 -23.19 12.54 -18.10
N GLU A 52 -22.22 13.44 -18.26
CA GLU A 52 -20.95 13.16 -18.92
C GLU A 52 -20.06 12.24 -18.09
N LEU A 53 -20.07 12.40 -16.76
CA LEU A 53 -19.40 11.49 -15.85
C LEU A 53 -19.98 10.06 -15.97
N ARG A 54 -21.31 9.93 -15.98
CA ARG A 54 -21.98 8.64 -16.16
C ARG A 54 -21.55 7.99 -17.45
N GLN A 55 -21.57 8.75 -18.55
CA GLN A 55 -21.12 8.25 -19.85
C GLN A 55 -19.66 7.75 -19.79
N LEU A 56 -18.76 8.55 -19.20
CA LEU A 56 -17.34 8.19 -19.04
C LEU A 56 -17.17 6.88 -18.26
N LEU A 57 -17.87 6.73 -17.14
CA LEU A 57 -17.76 5.56 -16.26
C LEU A 57 -18.41 4.29 -16.86
N THR A 58 -19.28 4.43 -17.87
CA THR A 58 -20.01 3.29 -18.48
C THR A 58 -19.59 2.96 -19.91
N SER A 59 -18.79 3.79 -20.59
CA SER A 59 -18.49 3.61 -22.02
C SER A 59 -17.30 2.69 -22.32
N GLY A 60 -16.47 2.37 -21.33
CA GLY A 60 -15.27 1.55 -21.51
C GLY A 60 -15.57 0.05 -21.60
N THR A 61 -14.56 -0.74 -22.00
CA THR A 61 -14.63 -2.21 -22.06
C THR A 61 -14.96 -2.85 -20.72
N TYR A 62 -14.45 -2.25 -19.63
CA TYR A 62 -14.67 -2.71 -18.26
C TYR A 62 -15.26 -1.57 -17.42
N PRO A 63 -16.56 -1.28 -17.58
CA PRO A 63 -17.21 -0.15 -16.91
C PRO A 63 -17.35 -0.39 -15.41
N VAL A 64 -17.67 0.67 -14.67
CA VAL A 64 -17.94 0.57 -13.22
C VAL A 64 -19.15 -0.33 -12.93
N ARG A 65 -19.08 -1.10 -11.84
CA ARG A 65 -20.21 -1.97 -11.41
C ARG A 65 -21.25 -1.22 -10.59
N ASN A 66 -20.81 -0.25 -9.78
CA ASN A 66 -21.69 0.52 -8.89
C ASN A 66 -21.61 2.04 -9.14
N LEU A 67 -22.18 2.45 -10.27
CA LEU A 67 -22.17 3.84 -10.73
C LEU A 67 -22.72 4.84 -9.69
N THR A 68 -23.75 4.46 -8.94
CA THR A 68 -24.34 5.32 -7.91
C THR A 68 -23.35 5.61 -6.79
N GLN A 69 -22.61 4.58 -6.34
CA GLN A 69 -21.58 4.74 -5.32
C GLN A 69 -20.41 5.59 -5.83
N ASN A 70 -19.91 5.33 -7.04
CA ASN A 70 -18.82 6.13 -7.61
C ASN A 70 -19.18 7.62 -7.72
N ILE A 71 -20.42 7.94 -8.09
CA ILE A 71 -20.91 9.32 -8.14
C ILE A 71 -20.95 9.94 -6.73
N ALA A 72 -21.47 9.21 -5.74
CA ALA A 72 -21.51 9.69 -4.36
C ALA A 72 -20.11 9.94 -3.80
N ASP A 73 -19.15 9.06 -4.06
CA ASP A 73 -17.75 9.21 -3.64
C ASP A 73 -17.08 10.43 -4.30
N LEU A 74 -17.34 10.67 -5.59
CA LEU A 74 -16.86 11.86 -6.29
C LEU A 74 -17.51 13.15 -5.77
N GLN A 75 -18.80 13.12 -5.43
CA GLN A 75 -19.49 14.25 -4.79
C GLN A 75 -18.89 14.57 -3.41
N ALA A 76 -18.57 13.55 -2.61
CA ALA A 76 -17.88 13.72 -1.34
C ALA A 76 -16.49 14.36 -1.51
N GLN A 77 -15.73 13.94 -2.53
CA GLN A 77 -14.44 14.54 -2.86
C GLN A 77 -14.56 16.01 -3.32
N ILE A 78 -15.58 16.35 -4.12
CA ILE A 78 -15.89 17.76 -4.46
C ILE A 78 -16.17 18.57 -3.20
N ALA A 79 -16.98 18.05 -2.27
CA ALA A 79 -17.31 18.74 -1.03
C ALA A 79 -16.06 18.96 -0.14
N ALA A 80 -15.18 17.95 -0.05
CA ALA A 80 -13.91 18.06 0.67
C ALA A 80 -13.01 19.16 0.08
N ASN A 81 -12.84 19.20 -1.24
CA ASN A 81 -12.06 20.24 -1.91
C ASN A 81 -12.69 21.63 -1.76
N LYS A 82 -14.03 21.72 -1.85
CA LYS A 82 -14.74 22.99 -1.61
C LYS A 82 -14.48 23.52 -0.20
N ARG A 83 -14.47 22.63 0.81
CA ARG A 83 -14.12 22.99 2.18
C ARG A 83 -12.67 23.48 2.27
N GLY A 84 -11.71 22.78 1.65
CA GLY A 84 -10.31 23.21 1.63
C GLY A 84 -10.12 24.58 0.96
N VAL A 85 -10.83 24.87 -0.13
CA VAL A 85 -10.81 26.20 -0.77
C VAL A 85 -11.35 27.29 0.17
N GLN A 86 -12.46 27.03 0.88
CA GLN A 86 -13.01 27.99 1.85
C GLN A 86 -12.03 28.28 2.99
N GLU A 87 -11.37 27.25 3.51
CA GLU A 87 -10.40 27.39 4.60
C GLU A 87 -9.15 28.15 4.16
N LEU A 88 -8.66 27.89 2.94
CA LEU A 88 -7.56 28.64 2.36
C LEU A 88 -7.90 30.12 2.17
N GLN A 89 -9.11 30.42 1.66
CA GLN A 89 -9.60 31.79 1.53
C GLN A 89 -9.72 32.49 2.89
N ARG A 90 -10.21 31.77 3.91
CA ARG A 90 -10.30 32.27 5.30
C ARG A 90 -8.91 32.60 5.85
N MET A 91 -7.94 31.72 5.64
CA MET A 91 -6.55 31.92 6.05
C MET A 91 -5.93 33.14 5.36
N VAL A 92 -6.09 33.29 4.04
CA VAL A 92 -5.60 34.47 3.29
C VAL A 92 -6.27 35.76 3.77
N LYS A 93 -7.58 35.75 4.05
CA LYS A 93 -8.28 36.93 4.58
C LYS A 93 -7.75 37.33 5.96
N GLN A 94 -7.42 36.36 6.80
CA GLN A 94 -6.94 36.60 8.16
C GLN A 94 -5.48 37.03 8.21
N TYR A 95 -4.62 36.43 7.39
CA TYR A 95 -3.17 36.58 7.50
C TYR A 95 -2.51 37.34 6.32
N SER A 96 -3.25 37.71 5.28
CA SER A 96 -2.75 38.16 3.96
C SER A 96 -2.25 37.04 3.06
N LEU A 97 -2.21 37.32 1.75
CA LEU A 97 -1.73 36.36 0.74
C LEU A 97 -0.23 36.15 0.88
N GLU A 98 0.50 37.25 1.09
CA GLU A 98 1.95 37.29 1.20
C GLU A 98 2.43 36.42 2.37
N THR A 99 1.78 36.52 3.53
CA THR A 99 2.11 35.70 4.69
C THR A 99 1.82 34.22 4.45
N VAL A 100 0.67 33.89 3.85
CA VAL A 100 0.34 32.48 3.55
C VAL A 100 1.36 31.86 2.60
N GLN A 101 1.73 32.57 1.53
CA GLN A 101 2.74 32.10 0.58
C GLN A 101 4.12 31.92 1.22
N ALA A 102 4.53 32.87 2.09
CA ALA A 102 5.79 32.76 2.83
C ALA A 102 5.81 31.51 3.74
N TYR A 103 4.75 31.28 4.51
CA TYR A 103 4.67 30.11 5.41
C TYR A 103 4.59 28.79 4.65
N MET A 104 3.98 28.73 3.47
CA MET A 104 4.06 27.54 2.62
C MET A 104 5.51 27.20 2.22
N GLY A 105 6.34 28.21 1.97
CA GLY A 105 7.78 28.05 1.74
C GLY A 105 8.50 27.56 2.99
N HIS A 106 8.32 28.26 4.12
CA HIS A 106 8.96 27.91 5.39
C HIS A 106 8.63 26.48 5.86
N VAL A 107 7.41 26.00 5.62
CA VAL A 107 7.02 24.62 5.92
C VAL A 107 7.81 23.59 5.10
N GLN A 108 8.08 23.89 3.82
CA GLN A 108 8.92 23.03 2.98
C GLN A 108 10.39 23.09 3.39
N ASP A 109 10.90 24.28 3.70
CA ASP A 109 12.30 24.45 4.10
C ASP A 109 12.59 23.78 5.45
N ASN A 110 11.63 23.82 6.39
CA ASN A 110 11.75 23.08 7.66
C ASN A 110 11.77 21.56 7.43
N ALA A 111 10.92 21.05 6.52
CA ALA A 111 10.88 19.64 6.19
C ALA A 111 12.18 19.16 5.50
N GLU A 112 12.76 19.99 4.63
CA GLU A 112 14.09 19.76 4.05
C GLU A 112 15.16 19.69 5.15
N ALA A 113 15.22 20.70 6.01
CA ALA A 113 16.23 20.78 7.08
C ALA A 113 16.14 19.58 8.05
N ALA A 114 14.93 19.11 8.35
CA ALA A 114 14.72 17.96 9.21
C ALA A 114 15.24 16.65 8.61
N VAL A 115 15.03 16.42 7.30
CA VAL A 115 15.58 15.24 6.63
C VAL A 115 17.11 15.31 6.55
N ARG A 116 17.69 16.49 6.27
CA ARG A 116 19.15 16.68 6.25
C ARG A 116 19.83 16.28 7.56
N ARG A 117 19.23 16.62 8.71
CA ARG A 117 19.74 16.22 10.04
C ARG A 117 19.79 14.70 10.22
N VAL A 118 18.79 13.99 9.71
CA VAL A 118 18.75 12.52 9.81
C VAL A 118 19.81 11.89 8.91
N ILE A 119 20.01 12.42 7.70
CA ILE A 119 21.00 11.93 6.74
C ILE A 119 22.40 11.85 7.35
N GLU A 120 22.77 12.80 8.22
CA GLU A 120 24.08 12.81 8.92
C GLU A 120 24.37 11.56 9.75
N ALA A 121 23.31 10.91 10.26
CA ALA A 121 23.44 9.70 11.08
C ALA A 121 23.37 8.41 10.24
N LEU A 122 23.04 8.51 8.95
CA LEU A 122 22.91 7.36 8.07
C LEU A 122 24.29 6.90 7.57
N LYS A 123 24.34 5.65 7.12
CA LYS A 123 25.50 5.05 6.48
C LYS A 123 25.12 4.55 5.11
N ASP A 124 26.12 4.38 4.27
CA ASP A 124 25.96 3.67 3.01
C ASP A 124 25.42 2.26 3.26
N GLY A 125 24.58 1.79 2.35
CA GLY A 125 23.94 0.49 2.47
C GLY A 125 23.36 0.03 1.16
N SER A 126 23.17 -1.28 1.03
CA SER A 126 22.51 -1.86 -0.13
C SER A 126 21.68 -3.06 0.29
N PHE A 127 20.60 -3.29 -0.44
CA PHE A 127 19.72 -4.41 -0.19
C PHE A 127 19.04 -4.86 -1.47
N THR A 128 18.66 -6.13 -1.52
CA THR A 128 17.86 -6.70 -2.60
C THR A 128 16.67 -7.43 -2.00
N ALA A 129 15.48 -6.84 -2.16
CA ALA A 129 14.23 -7.49 -1.83
C ALA A 129 13.83 -8.40 -2.98
N ARG A 130 13.55 -9.68 -2.69
CA ARG A 130 13.02 -10.64 -3.64
C ARG A 130 11.51 -10.76 -3.46
N LEU A 131 10.79 -10.84 -4.58
CA LEU A 131 9.35 -11.01 -4.60
C LEU A 131 8.99 -12.48 -4.88
N ASP A 132 7.75 -12.85 -4.60
CA ASP A 132 7.25 -14.23 -4.76
C ASP A 132 7.27 -14.73 -6.22
N ASP A 133 7.18 -13.81 -7.18
CA ASP A 133 7.25 -14.12 -8.63
C ASP A 133 8.69 -14.29 -9.14
N GLY A 134 9.68 -14.17 -8.26
CA GLY A 134 11.10 -14.27 -8.57
C GLY A 134 11.74 -12.97 -9.07
N SER A 135 10.97 -11.88 -9.19
CA SER A 135 11.52 -10.55 -9.46
C SER A 135 12.24 -9.98 -8.23
N GLN A 136 13.00 -8.90 -8.44
CA GLN A 136 13.75 -8.25 -7.37
C GLN A 136 13.72 -6.72 -7.47
N ILE A 137 13.77 -6.09 -6.29
CA ILE A 137 14.02 -4.66 -6.13
C ILE A 137 15.37 -4.52 -5.46
N GLN A 138 16.31 -3.89 -6.16
CA GLN A 138 17.63 -3.58 -5.64
C GLN A 138 17.69 -2.10 -5.33
N VAL A 139 18.21 -1.76 -4.15
CA VAL A 139 18.48 -0.38 -3.78
C VAL A 139 19.89 -0.27 -3.22
N THR A 140 20.60 0.78 -3.62
CA THR A 140 21.87 1.20 -3.04
C THR A 140 21.72 2.64 -2.56
N MET A 141 22.04 2.88 -1.30
CA MET A 141 22.02 4.18 -0.67
C MET A 141 23.46 4.65 -0.45
N THR A 142 23.77 5.84 -0.95
CA THR A 142 25.06 6.50 -0.77
C THR A 142 24.85 7.84 -0.10
N ILE A 143 25.53 8.08 1.02
CA ILE A 143 25.38 9.26 1.85
C ILE A 143 26.53 10.23 1.56
N ASP A 144 26.18 11.45 1.15
CA ASP A 144 27.12 12.56 1.02
C ASP A 144 27.03 13.42 2.29
N CYS A 145 27.95 13.14 3.23
CA CYS A 145 28.00 13.84 4.52
C CYS A 145 28.35 15.32 4.38
N ASP A 146 29.13 15.71 3.36
CA ASP A 146 29.56 17.11 3.16
C ASP A 146 28.39 17.97 2.68
N ARG A 147 27.52 17.41 1.85
CA ARG A 147 26.33 18.10 1.29
C ARG A 147 25.04 17.79 2.03
N HIS A 148 25.08 16.91 3.03
CA HIS A 148 23.90 16.40 3.74
C HIS A 148 22.82 15.88 2.77
N ASN A 149 23.24 15.13 1.75
CA ASN A 149 22.37 14.57 0.73
C ASN A 149 22.48 13.03 0.74
N ALA A 150 21.42 12.37 0.27
CA ALA A 150 21.45 10.93 0.04
C ALA A 150 21.11 10.63 -1.42
N LYS A 151 21.88 9.74 -2.03
CA LYS A 151 21.58 9.14 -3.33
C LYS A 151 20.93 7.79 -3.11
N ILE A 152 19.74 7.59 -3.66
CA ILE A 152 18.96 6.35 -3.62
C ILE A 152 18.89 5.80 -5.04
N ASP A 153 19.66 4.75 -5.31
CA ASP A 153 19.84 4.18 -6.65
C ASP A 153 19.17 2.81 -6.75
N PHE A 154 18.13 2.72 -7.59
CA PHE A 154 17.39 1.49 -7.85
C PHE A 154 17.94 0.66 -9.03
N THR A 155 19.16 0.96 -9.51
CA THR A 155 19.83 0.16 -10.54
C THR A 155 20.01 -1.29 -10.09
N GLY A 156 19.66 -2.23 -10.96
CA GLY A 156 19.63 -3.68 -10.67
C GLY A 156 18.25 -4.22 -10.29
N THR A 157 17.24 -3.34 -10.15
CA THR A 157 15.83 -3.73 -10.07
C THR A 157 15.37 -4.39 -11.37
N SER A 158 14.51 -5.40 -11.25
CA SER A 158 14.01 -6.17 -12.40
C SER A 158 13.38 -5.29 -13.48
N PRO A 159 13.49 -5.68 -14.77
CA PRO A 159 12.74 -5.06 -15.86
C PRO A 159 11.23 -5.04 -15.58
N GLN A 160 10.50 -4.22 -16.34
CA GLN A 160 9.03 -4.25 -16.34
C GLN A 160 8.51 -5.69 -16.46
N LEU A 161 7.55 -6.03 -15.61
CA LEU A 161 6.96 -7.35 -15.51
C LEU A 161 5.75 -7.49 -16.43
N ASN A 162 5.47 -8.72 -16.86
CA ASN A 162 4.21 -9.08 -17.53
C ASN A 162 3.12 -9.44 -16.51
N SER A 163 2.99 -8.62 -15.47
CA SER A 163 2.03 -8.72 -14.37
C SER A 163 1.67 -7.31 -13.90
N ASN A 164 0.85 -7.19 -12.88
CA ASN A 164 0.43 -5.92 -12.30
C ASN A 164 1.31 -5.41 -11.16
N PHE A 165 2.38 -6.13 -10.82
CA PHE A 165 3.38 -5.75 -9.81
C PHE A 165 4.32 -4.63 -10.28
N ASN A 166 4.03 -4.01 -11.42
CA ASN A 166 4.71 -2.77 -11.79
C ASN A 166 4.18 -1.59 -10.97
N ALA A 167 5.06 -0.68 -10.58
CA ALA A 167 4.74 0.53 -9.84
C ALA A 167 5.17 1.76 -10.64
N PRO A 168 4.28 2.73 -10.92
CA PRO A 168 4.68 4.02 -11.48
C PRO A 168 5.75 4.68 -10.61
N SER A 169 6.67 5.43 -11.22
CA SER A 169 7.81 6.04 -10.50
C SER A 169 7.41 6.97 -9.35
N ALA A 170 6.19 7.55 -9.41
CA ALA A 170 5.62 8.33 -8.32
C ALA A 170 5.43 7.50 -7.03
N VAL A 171 5.09 6.21 -7.16
CA VAL A 171 4.93 5.27 -6.03
C VAL A 171 6.26 5.01 -5.35
N CYS A 172 7.30 4.75 -6.15
CA CYS A 172 8.66 4.57 -5.64
C CYS A 172 9.14 5.82 -4.88
N LYS A 173 8.94 7.02 -5.46
CA LYS A 173 9.27 8.29 -4.78
C LYS A 173 8.47 8.49 -3.48
N ALA A 174 7.21 8.07 -3.44
CA ALA A 174 6.40 8.14 -2.24
C ALA A 174 6.88 7.17 -1.14
N ALA A 175 7.32 5.96 -1.50
CA ALA A 175 7.93 5.02 -0.56
C ALA A 175 9.24 5.56 0.02
N VAL A 176 10.11 6.15 -0.82
CA VAL A 176 11.33 6.85 -0.37
C VAL A 176 10.97 7.97 0.62
N LEU A 177 10.02 8.84 0.25
CA LEU A 177 9.55 9.92 1.11
C LEU A 177 9.05 9.39 2.47
N TYR A 178 8.26 8.32 2.46
CA TYR A 178 7.74 7.70 3.68
C TYR A 178 8.88 7.21 4.57
N VAL A 179 9.80 6.40 4.05
CA VAL A 179 10.91 5.84 4.85
C VAL A 179 11.73 6.95 5.50
N PHE A 180 12.16 7.94 4.71
CA PHE A 180 12.94 9.06 5.27
C PHE A 180 12.15 9.87 6.30
N ARG A 181 10.82 10.02 6.12
CA ARG A 181 9.98 10.66 7.13
C ARG A 181 9.94 9.88 8.43
N THR A 182 9.88 8.54 8.39
CA THR A 182 9.83 7.72 9.61
C THR A 182 11.12 7.76 10.43
N LEU A 183 12.25 8.10 9.81
CA LEU A 183 13.53 8.24 10.50
C LEU A 183 13.62 9.58 11.25
N VAL A 184 12.78 10.55 10.92
CA VAL A 184 12.72 11.86 11.57
C VAL A 184 11.89 11.75 12.85
N ASN A 185 12.57 11.74 14.01
CA ASN A 185 11.94 11.81 15.33
C ASN A 185 11.56 13.26 15.70
N ASP A 186 10.73 13.89 14.87
CA ASP A 186 10.24 15.26 15.02
C ASP A 186 8.85 15.39 14.38
N ASP A 187 8.04 16.33 14.87
CA ASP A 187 6.68 16.59 14.39
C ASP A 187 6.69 17.52 13.17
N ILE A 188 7.28 17.04 12.07
CA ILE A 188 7.29 17.74 10.79
C ILE A 188 6.10 17.32 9.89
N PRO A 189 5.49 18.26 9.14
CA PRO A 189 4.46 17.94 8.18
C PRO A 189 5.04 17.23 6.96
N LEU A 190 4.37 16.18 6.48
CA LEU A 190 4.78 15.45 5.27
C LEU A 190 4.57 16.31 4.02
N ASN A 191 5.65 16.67 3.35
CA ASN A 191 5.60 17.47 2.12
C ASN A 191 6.84 17.26 1.22
N ALA A 192 6.84 17.84 0.02
CA ALA A 192 7.89 17.67 -0.98
C ALA A 192 9.27 18.24 -0.57
N GLY A 193 9.34 19.09 0.46
CA GLY A 193 10.60 19.56 1.03
C GLY A 193 11.49 18.42 1.51
N CYS A 194 10.90 17.34 2.04
CA CYS A 194 11.62 16.12 2.45
C CYS A 194 12.36 15.42 1.30
N LEU A 195 11.96 15.66 0.04
CA LEU A 195 12.60 15.05 -1.13
C LEU A 195 13.77 15.88 -1.67
N LYS A 196 13.87 17.17 -1.33
CA LYS A 196 14.94 18.06 -1.83
C LYS A 196 16.37 17.56 -1.55
N PRO A 197 16.71 16.94 -0.40
CA PRO A 197 18.05 16.42 -0.16
C PRO A 197 18.28 15.01 -0.73
N LEU A 198 17.30 14.45 -1.46
CA LEU A 198 17.32 13.07 -1.93
C LEU A 198 17.44 13.04 -3.46
N GLU A 199 18.53 12.46 -3.96
CA GLU A 199 18.68 12.12 -5.37
C GLU A 199 18.16 10.70 -5.60
N ILE A 200 17.02 10.57 -6.32
CA ILE A 200 16.38 9.28 -6.54
C ILE A 200 16.59 8.85 -8.00
N ILE A 201 17.31 7.76 -8.21
CA ILE A 201 17.55 7.16 -9.53
C ILE A 201 16.67 5.93 -9.69
N ILE A 202 15.76 5.98 -10.66
CA ILE A 202 14.89 4.87 -11.04
C ILE A 202 15.14 4.58 -12.52
N PRO A 203 15.77 3.45 -12.89
CA PRO A 203 16.02 3.12 -14.28
C PRO A 203 14.75 3.12 -15.13
N GLU A 204 14.82 3.64 -16.36
CA GLU A 204 13.67 3.62 -17.26
C GLU A 204 13.34 2.19 -17.72
N GLY A 205 12.06 1.82 -17.71
CA GLY A 205 11.60 0.50 -18.18
C GLY A 205 11.81 -0.64 -17.17
N CYS A 206 12.24 -0.35 -15.94
CA CYS A 206 12.17 -1.31 -14.85
C CYS A 206 10.74 -1.39 -14.26
N MET A 207 10.48 -2.37 -13.40
CA MET A 207 9.17 -2.52 -12.75
C MET A 207 8.76 -1.32 -11.89
N LEU A 208 9.69 -0.44 -11.50
CA LEU A 208 9.43 0.80 -10.75
C LEU A 208 9.31 2.05 -11.63
N ASN A 209 9.46 1.89 -12.94
CA ASN A 209 9.23 2.93 -13.94
C ASN A 209 8.72 2.28 -15.24
N PRO A 210 7.54 1.62 -15.19
CA PRO A 210 6.99 0.91 -16.33
C PRO A 210 6.51 1.89 -17.39
N ARG A 211 6.40 1.40 -18.63
CA ARG A 211 5.84 2.12 -19.76
C ARG A 211 4.37 1.75 -19.93
N TYR A 212 3.53 2.75 -20.21
CA TYR A 212 2.16 2.51 -20.63
C TYR A 212 2.13 1.54 -21.83
N PRO A 213 1.22 0.55 -21.90
CA PRO A 213 0.05 0.31 -21.04
C PRO A 213 0.24 -0.80 -19.97
N ALA A 214 1.42 -0.95 -19.38
CA ALA A 214 1.64 -1.98 -18.35
C ALA A 214 0.62 -1.88 -17.19
N ALA A 215 0.15 -3.03 -16.72
CA ALA A 215 -0.67 -3.13 -15.51
C ALA A 215 0.10 -2.67 -14.27
N VAL A 216 -0.58 -1.95 -13.36
CA VAL A 216 0.04 -1.27 -12.21
C VAL A 216 -0.74 -1.35 -10.91
N VAL A 217 -1.87 -2.06 -10.86
CA VAL A 217 -2.76 -2.03 -9.68
C VAL A 217 -2.05 -2.51 -8.41
N ALA A 218 -1.20 -3.54 -8.51
CA ALA A 218 -0.42 -4.05 -7.37
C ALA A 218 0.75 -3.13 -6.99
N GLY A 219 1.15 -2.21 -7.88
CA GLY A 219 2.23 -1.28 -7.65
C GLY A 219 2.06 -0.45 -6.38
N ASN A 220 0.84 0.03 -6.14
CA ASN A 220 0.52 0.90 -5.01
C ASN A 220 0.37 0.14 -3.69
N VAL A 221 0.01 -1.15 -3.74
CA VAL A 221 -0.41 -1.94 -2.57
C VAL A 221 0.61 -3.01 -2.17
N GLU A 222 1.28 -3.64 -3.13
CA GLU A 222 2.24 -4.73 -2.88
C GLU A 222 3.67 -4.29 -3.19
N THR A 223 3.93 -3.81 -4.41
CA THR A 223 5.29 -3.41 -4.80
C THR A 223 5.82 -2.26 -3.94
N SER A 224 4.95 -1.34 -3.50
CA SER A 224 5.30 -0.26 -2.58
C SER A 224 5.77 -0.76 -1.20
N GLN A 225 5.23 -1.89 -0.71
CA GLN A 225 5.71 -2.55 0.50
C GLN A 225 7.13 -3.11 0.26
N ALA A 226 7.35 -3.80 -0.86
CA ALA A 226 8.66 -4.33 -1.20
C ALA A 226 9.74 -3.24 -1.40
N ILE A 227 9.38 -2.08 -1.96
CA ILE A 227 10.29 -0.91 -2.02
C ILE A 227 10.64 -0.43 -0.61
N THR A 228 9.64 -0.34 0.27
CA THR A 228 9.81 0.10 1.65
C THR A 228 10.72 -0.86 2.43
N ASP A 229 10.49 -2.17 2.29
CA ASP A 229 11.31 -3.21 2.88
C ASP A 229 12.74 -3.19 2.32
N ALA A 230 12.93 -2.94 1.01
CA ALA A 230 14.27 -2.79 0.45
C ALA A 230 15.04 -1.60 1.04
N LEU A 231 14.35 -0.47 1.23
CA LEU A 231 14.94 0.74 1.81
C LEU A 231 15.31 0.54 3.28
N TYR A 232 14.42 -0.02 4.11
CA TYR A 232 14.75 -0.32 5.51
C TYR A 232 15.84 -1.39 5.63
N GLY A 233 15.85 -2.38 4.74
CA GLY A 233 16.88 -3.39 4.68
C GLY A 233 18.25 -2.81 4.35
N ALA A 234 18.32 -1.84 3.43
CA ALA A 234 19.56 -1.14 3.09
C ALA A 234 20.06 -0.25 4.23
N LEU A 235 19.14 0.39 4.95
CA LEU A 235 19.44 1.17 6.16
C LEU A 235 19.86 0.29 7.35
N GLY A 236 19.39 -0.96 7.39
CA GLY A 236 19.68 -1.90 8.47
C GLY A 236 19.08 -1.47 9.82
N VAL A 237 17.93 -0.78 9.81
CA VAL A 237 17.29 -0.23 11.02
C VAL A 237 16.02 -0.95 11.47
N LEU A 238 15.37 -1.70 10.57
CA LEU A 238 14.09 -2.36 10.82
C LEU A 238 14.05 -3.68 10.05
N ALA A 239 13.69 -4.78 10.72
CA ALA A 239 13.38 -6.04 10.04
C ALA A 239 12.09 -5.90 9.19
N ALA A 240 11.86 -6.80 8.24
CA ALA A 240 10.66 -6.70 7.41
C ALA A 240 9.40 -6.85 8.27
N SER A 241 8.40 -6.00 8.02
CA SER A 241 7.03 -6.29 8.46
C SER A 241 6.42 -7.38 7.58
N GLN A 242 5.12 -7.66 7.68
CA GLN A 242 4.44 -8.61 6.80
C GLN A 242 4.65 -8.37 5.29
N GLY A 243 5.06 -7.17 4.88
CA GLY A 243 5.48 -6.83 3.52
C GLY A 243 4.39 -6.93 2.44
N THR A 244 3.13 -6.99 2.85
CA THR A 244 1.95 -7.11 1.98
C THR A 244 0.76 -6.39 2.60
N MET A 245 -0.20 -5.93 1.80
CA MET A 245 -1.48 -5.42 2.30
C MET A 245 -2.56 -6.51 2.41
N ASN A 246 -2.28 -7.71 1.88
CA ASN A 246 -3.24 -8.80 1.77
C ASN A 246 -4.58 -8.32 1.17
N ASN A 247 -4.52 -7.75 -0.05
CA ASN A 247 -5.69 -7.15 -0.69
C ASN A 247 -6.69 -8.24 -1.03
N PHE A 248 -7.75 -8.31 -0.24
CA PHE A 248 -8.82 -9.27 -0.42
C PHE A 248 -10.04 -8.57 -1.00
N THR A 249 -10.45 -9.00 -2.19
CA THR A 249 -11.67 -8.51 -2.83
C THR A 249 -12.62 -9.66 -3.06
N PHE A 250 -13.91 -9.35 -3.02
CA PHE A 250 -14.91 -10.28 -3.48
C PHE A 250 -16.14 -9.54 -3.98
N GLY A 251 -16.94 -10.23 -4.76
CA GLY A 251 -18.21 -9.68 -5.20
C GLY A 251 -18.88 -10.46 -6.31
N ASN A 252 -19.96 -9.88 -6.80
CA ASN A 252 -20.71 -10.34 -7.94
C ASN A 252 -21.35 -9.12 -8.65
N GLY A 253 -22.36 -9.32 -9.50
CA GLY A 253 -23.04 -8.22 -10.18
C GLY A 253 -23.73 -7.21 -9.24
N ARG A 254 -23.99 -7.59 -7.98
CA ARG A 254 -24.69 -6.76 -6.99
C ARG A 254 -23.76 -6.20 -5.91
N TYR A 255 -22.79 -6.99 -5.45
CA TYR A 255 -21.91 -6.63 -4.33
C TYR A 255 -20.46 -6.49 -4.80
N GLN A 256 -19.75 -5.50 -4.28
CA GLN A 256 -18.31 -5.33 -4.46
C GLN A 256 -17.70 -4.94 -3.11
N TYR A 257 -16.73 -5.72 -2.66
CA TYR A 257 -16.01 -5.50 -1.42
C TYR A 257 -14.51 -5.52 -1.66
N TYR A 258 -13.81 -4.69 -0.90
CA TYR A 258 -12.37 -4.64 -0.87
C TYR A 258 -11.92 -4.33 0.56
N GLU A 259 -10.98 -5.13 1.06
CA GLU A 259 -10.27 -4.87 2.30
C GLU A 259 -8.77 -5.16 2.19
N THR A 260 -8.02 -4.52 3.08
CA THR A 260 -6.60 -4.83 3.36
C THR A 260 -6.51 -5.49 4.72
N ILE A 261 -5.83 -6.63 4.83
CA ILE A 261 -5.77 -7.41 6.08
C ILE A 261 -4.40 -7.18 6.75
N CYS A 262 -4.42 -6.89 8.06
CA CYS A 262 -3.22 -6.61 8.85
C CYS A 262 -2.36 -7.87 9.10
N GLY A 263 -1.20 -7.70 9.72
CA GLY A 263 -0.27 -8.80 9.99
C GLY A 263 0.79 -8.39 11.01
N GLY A 264 1.93 -9.08 11.01
CA GLY A 264 3.01 -8.80 11.96
C GLY A 264 3.89 -7.63 11.52
N SER A 265 4.23 -6.71 12.42
CA SER A 265 5.27 -5.71 12.14
C SER A 265 6.68 -6.26 12.39
N GLY A 266 7.67 -5.70 11.71
CA GLY A 266 9.07 -6.04 11.92
C GLY A 266 9.59 -5.52 13.26
N ALA A 267 10.59 -6.23 13.81
CA ALA A 267 11.31 -5.81 15.01
C ALA A 267 12.43 -4.79 14.70
N GLY A 268 12.74 -3.95 15.68
CA GLY A 268 13.84 -2.99 15.65
C GLY A 268 14.96 -3.35 16.63
N ALA A 269 15.95 -2.46 16.73
CA ALA A 269 17.11 -2.67 17.60
C ALA A 269 16.78 -2.71 19.10
N ASP A 270 15.68 -2.07 19.49
CA ASP A 270 15.25 -1.84 20.86
C ASP A 270 13.75 -2.11 21.10
N PHE A 271 13.05 -2.69 20.12
CA PHE A 271 11.62 -3.02 20.25
C PHE A 271 11.23 -4.29 19.48
N ASP A 272 10.29 -5.05 20.08
CA ASP A 272 9.58 -6.13 19.41
C ASP A 272 8.60 -5.58 18.36
N GLY A 273 8.30 -6.39 17.36
CA GLY A 273 7.21 -6.14 16.43
C GLY A 273 5.85 -6.26 17.12
N THR A 274 4.87 -5.53 16.60
CA THR A 274 3.48 -5.57 17.08
C THR A 274 2.66 -6.58 16.27
N ASP A 275 1.86 -7.37 16.98
CA ASP A 275 0.94 -8.34 16.40
C ASP A 275 -0.25 -7.66 15.71
N ALA A 276 -0.70 -8.21 14.58
CA ALA A 276 -1.97 -7.87 13.94
C ALA A 276 -2.21 -6.37 13.63
N VAL A 277 -1.18 -5.67 13.15
CA VAL A 277 -1.26 -4.25 12.77
C VAL A 277 -1.04 -4.01 11.28
N HIS A 278 -1.66 -2.96 10.76
CA HIS A 278 -1.34 -2.46 9.43
C HIS A 278 0.01 -1.75 9.46
N THR A 279 0.84 -2.05 8.47
CA THR A 279 2.22 -1.55 8.42
C THR A 279 2.47 -0.78 7.14
N HIS A 280 3.35 0.21 7.25
CA HIS A 280 3.94 0.93 6.13
C HIS A 280 2.93 1.56 5.18
N MET A 281 2.78 1.01 3.97
CA MET A 281 1.99 1.62 2.89
C MET A 281 0.48 1.55 3.13
N THR A 282 0.04 1.05 4.29
CA THR A 282 -1.38 0.91 4.65
C THR A 282 -1.79 1.97 5.67
N ASN A 283 -2.90 2.66 5.40
CA ASN A 283 -3.46 3.69 6.29
C ASN A 283 -4.98 3.55 6.49
N SER A 284 -5.49 2.34 6.30
CA SER A 284 -6.90 1.97 6.48
C SER A 284 -7.18 1.46 7.89
N ARG A 285 -8.46 1.44 8.27
CA ARG A 285 -8.97 0.63 9.36
C ARG A 285 -9.79 -0.51 8.76
N LEU A 286 -9.84 -1.64 9.45
CA LEU A 286 -10.73 -2.74 9.06
C LEU A 286 -12.20 -2.32 9.21
N THR A 287 -13.06 -2.92 8.40
CA THR A 287 -14.51 -2.81 8.57
C THR A 287 -14.91 -3.65 9.77
N ASP A 288 -15.74 -3.10 10.65
CA ASP A 288 -16.28 -3.86 11.79
C ASP A 288 -17.02 -5.11 11.29
N PRO A 289 -16.85 -6.29 11.93
CA PRO A 289 -17.49 -7.53 11.50
C PRO A 289 -19.00 -7.40 11.32
N GLU A 290 -19.70 -6.76 12.26
CA GLU A 290 -21.15 -6.55 12.18
C GLU A 290 -21.55 -5.71 10.95
N VAL A 291 -20.73 -4.74 10.56
CA VAL A 291 -20.98 -3.90 9.37
C VAL A 291 -20.72 -4.68 8.09
N LEU A 292 -19.69 -5.53 8.08
CA LEU A 292 -19.37 -6.43 6.96
C LEU A 292 -20.53 -7.41 6.72
N GLU A 293 -20.93 -8.16 7.74
CA GLU A 293 -21.97 -9.18 7.68
C GLU A 293 -23.37 -8.59 7.39
N TRP A 294 -23.62 -7.35 7.84
CA TRP A 294 -24.86 -6.66 7.52
C TRP A 294 -24.96 -6.22 6.06
N ARG A 295 -23.83 -5.82 5.45
CA ARG A 295 -23.80 -5.24 4.09
C ARG A 295 -23.58 -6.27 3.00
N PHE A 296 -22.96 -7.39 3.33
CA PHE A 296 -22.53 -8.40 2.38
C PHE A 296 -22.96 -9.80 2.85
N PRO A 297 -23.37 -10.70 1.93
CA PRO A 297 -23.78 -12.07 2.27
C PRO A 297 -22.56 -12.94 2.57
N VAL A 298 -21.86 -12.62 3.65
CA VAL A 298 -20.71 -13.34 4.17
C VAL A 298 -20.79 -13.41 5.70
N LEU A 299 -20.11 -14.38 6.30
CA LEU A 299 -19.99 -14.53 7.75
C LEU A 299 -18.51 -14.59 8.13
N LEU A 300 -18.05 -13.73 9.04
CA LEU A 300 -16.68 -13.75 9.54
C LEU A 300 -16.58 -14.76 10.69
N GLU A 301 -16.21 -15.99 10.39
CA GLU A 301 -16.14 -17.06 11.38
C GLU A 301 -14.93 -16.97 12.31
N ASN A 302 -13.81 -16.44 11.82
CA ASN A 302 -12.64 -16.20 12.65
C ASN A 302 -11.89 -14.96 12.20
N PHE A 303 -11.45 -14.18 13.18
CA PHE A 303 -10.41 -13.18 13.00
C PHE A 303 -9.55 -13.09 14.26
N SER A 304 -8.39 -13.77 14.24
CA SER A 304 -7.54 -13.95 15.42
C SER A 304 -6.07 -13.72 15.08
N ILE A 305 -5.25 -13.43 16.10
CA ILE A 305 -3.78 -13.44 15.94
C ILE A 305 -3.33 -14.86 15.55
N ARG A 306 -2.37 -14.95 14.62
CA ARG A 306 -1.75 -16.20 14.16
C ARG A 306 -0.53 -16.50 15.02
N PRO A 307 -0.63 -17.39 16.03
CA PRO A 307 0.44 -17.59 16.99
C PRO A 307 1.72 -18.13 16.35
N ASN A 308 2.87 -17.68 16.86
CA ASN A 308 4.21 -18.14 16.44
C ASN A 308 4.52 -17.88 14.96
N SER A 309 3.93 -16.84 14.37
CA SER A 309 4.24 -16.43 12.99
C SER A 309 5.31 -15.35 12.91
N GLY A 310 5.57 -14.61 14.00
CA GLY A 310 6.68 -13.67 14.08
C GLY A 310 8.05 -14.35 14.17
N GLY A 311 9.06 -13.79 13.50
CA GLY A 311 10.43 -14.30 13.52
C GLY A 311 11.11 -14.08 14.87
N ASN A 312 11.87 -15.07 15.34
CA ASN A 312 12.59 -14.96 16.61
C ASN A 312 13.82 -14.04 16.48
N GLY A 313 14.12 -13.30 17.54
CA GLY A 313 15.34 -12.50 17.64
C GLY A 313 15.58 -12.09 19.09
N ASN A 314 16.60 -11.28 19.35
CA ASN A 314 16.67 -10.56 20.62
C ASN A 314 15.38 -9.73 20.83
N HIS A 315 14.88 -9.17 19.73
CA HIS A 315 13.51 -8.69 19.61
C HIS A 315 12.75 -9.54 18.58
N CYS A 316 11.55 -9.97 18.94
CA CYS A 316 10.71 -10.83 18.11
C CYS A 316 9.90 -9.99 17.13
N GLY A 317 9.70 -10.47 15.91
CA GLY A 317 8.73 -9.89 14.99
C GLY A 317 7.30 -10.13 15.47
N GLY A 318 6.37 -9.28 15.05
CA GLY A 318 4.95 -9.42 15.38
C GLY A 318 4.31 -10.62 14.67
N ASN A 319 3.26 -11.15 15.25
CA ASN A 319 2.44 -12.19 14.66
C ASN A 319 1.44 -11.64 13.63
N GLY A 320 1.21 -12.41 12.57
CA GLY A 320 0.14 -12.21 11.62
C GLY A 320 -1.25 -12.49 12.19
N VAL A 321 -2.23 -12.66 11.31
CA VAL A 321 -3.62 -12.98 11.65
C VAL A 321 -4.14 -14.15 10.83
N ILE A 322 -5.18 -14.80 11.34
CA ILE A 322 -5.99 -15.79 10.65
C ILE A 322 -7.35 -15.15 10.42
N ARG A 323 -7.78 -15.05 9.16
CA ARG A 323 -9.09 -14.54 8.76
C ARG A 323 -9.84 -15.60 7.98
N ARG A 324 -11.03 -15.97 8.44
CA ARG A 324 -11.90 -17.01 7.84
C ARG A 324 -13.24 -16.40 7.50
N LEU A 325 -13.56 -16.28 6.20
CA LEU A 325 -14.79 -15.68 5.72
C LEU A 325 -15.64 -16.69 4.92
N ARG A 326 -16.83 -17.03 5.45
CA ARG A 326 -17.78 -17.91 4.76
C ARG A 326 -18.61 -17.11 3.79
N PHE A 327 -18.81 -17.63 2.59
CA PHE A 327 -19.70 -17.06 1.59
C PHE A 327 -21.11 -17.63 1.75
N LEU A 328 -22.12 -16.76 1.75
CA LEU A 328 -23.54 -17.13 1.87
C LEU A 328 -24.28 -17.04 0.53
N GLU A 329 -23.61 -16.57 -0.52
CA GLU A 329 -24.09 -16.54 -1.90
C GLU A 329 -22.91 -16.72 -2.87
N PRO A 330 -23.15 -17.19 -4.12
CA PRO A 330 -22.11 -17.29 -5.12
C PRO A 330 -21.44 -15.95 -5.46
N MET A 331 -20.11 -15.94 -5.46
CA MET A 331 -19.27 -14.75 -5.71
C MET A 331 -17.92 -15.13 -6.32
N THR A 332 -17.28 -14.16 -6.96
CA THR A 332 -15.86 -14.23 -7.29
C THR A 332 -15.06 -13.60 -6.15
N ALA A 333 -14.11 -14.34 -5.57
CA ALA A 333 -13.14 -13.85 -4.61
C ALA A 333 -11.76 -13.73 -5.26
N ALA A 334 -10.99 -12.73 -4.85
CA ALA A 334 -9.64 -12.47 -5.33
C ALA A 334 -8.72 -12.10 -4.17
N ILE A 335 -7.50 -12.61 -4.21
CA ILE A 335 -6.42 -12.23 -3.31
C ILE A 335 -5.26 -11.70 -4.15
N LEU A 336 -4.78 -10.52 -3.81
CA LEU A 336 -3.55 -9.92 -4.33
C LEU A 336 -2.63 -9.64 -3.14
N SER A 337 -1.68 -10.56 -2.93
CA SER A 337 -0.81 -10.56 -1.77
C SER A 337 0.61 -11.04 -2.11
N SER A 338 1.54 -10.85 -1.17
CA SER A 338 2.95 -11.26 -1.28
C SER A 338 3.38 -12.11 -0.07
N HIS A 339 4.64 -12.55 0.00
CA HIS A 339 5.19 -13.33 1.11
C HIS A 339 4.49 -14.68 1.38
N ARG A 340 4.04 -15.37 0.31
CA ARG A 340 3.63 -16.78 0.33
C ARG A 340 4.75 -17.70 -0.17
N VAL A 341 5.81 -17.14 -0.76
CA VAL A 341 7.00 -17.87 -1.22
C VAL A 341 8.28 -17.34 -0.55
N VAL A 342 8.48 -16.02 -0.52
CA VAL A 342 9.64 -15.38 0.09
C VAL A 342 9.27 -14.86 1.48
N PRO A 343 9.93 -15.31 2.57
CA PRO A 343 9.54 -14.89 3.91
C PRO A 343 9.99 -13.45 4.22
N PRO A 344 9.25 -12.71 5.06
CA PRO A 344 9.69 -11.43 5.58
C PRO A 344 11.04 -11.58 6.31
N TYR A 345 12.07 -10.87 5.85
CA TYR A 345 13.43 -11.06 6.36
C TYR A 345 13.58 -10.59 7.81
N GLY A 346 14.38 -11.31 8.59
CA GLY A 346 14.92 -10.84 9.86
C GLY A 346 16.19 -10.00 9.65
N LEU A 347 16.63 -9.31 10.70
CA LEU A 347 17.74 -8.36 10.62
C LEU A 347 18.76 -8.57 11.74
N GLN A 348 20.04 -8.27 11.49
CA GLN A 348 21.15 -8.44 12.45
C GLN A 348 21.21 -9.84 13.10
N GLY A 349 20.86 -10.89 12.35
CA GLY A 349 20.84 -12.27 12.83
C GLY A 349 19.51 -12.74 13.45
N GLY A 350 18.46 -11.91 13.41
CA GLY A 350 17.10 -12.35 13.68
C GLY A 350 16.55 -13.27 12.58
N GLU A 351 15.63 -14.15 12.96
CA GLU A 351 14.96 -15.08 12.07
C GLU A 351 13.87 -14.37 11.25
N ALA A 352 13.59 -14.93 10.07
CA ALA A 352 12.53 -14.46 9.21
C ALA A 352 11.14 -14.72 9.82
N GLY A 353 10.16 -13.88 9.48
CA GLY A 353 8.76 -14.14 9.77
C GLY A 353 8.24 -15.35 8.98
N ALA A 354 7.20 -16.01 9.50
CA ALA A 354 6.53 -17.08 8.79
C ALA A 354 5.83 -16.55 7.53
N LEU A 355 5.84 -17.36 6.48
CA LEU A 355 5.08 -17.11 5.25
C LEU A 355 3.58 -17.01 5.56
N GLY A 356 2.89 -16.20 4.76
CA GLY A 356 1.45 -16.23 4.65
C GLY A 356 0.98 -17.46 3.90
N HIS A 357 -0.31 -17.77 4.02
CA HIS A 357 -0.95 -18.93 3.41
C HIS A 357 -2.39 -18.61 3.07
N ASN A 358 -2.83 -18.97 1.85
CA ASN A 358 -4.17 -18.70 1.35
C ASN A 358 -4.77 -20.03 0.87
N TYR A 359 -6.01 -20.33 1.26
CA TYR A 359 -6.70 -21.52 0.78
C TYR A 359 -8.22 -21.35 0.87
N VAL A 360 -8.95 -22.18 0.14
CA VAL A 360 -10.41 -22.28 0.23
C VAL A 360 -10.77 -23.64 0.81
N GLU A 361 -11.57 -23.64 1.88
CA GLU A 361 -12.27 -24.84 2.34
C GLU A 361 -13.63 -24.88 1.65
N ARG A 362 -13.84 -25.89 0.81
CA ARG A 362 -15.07 -26.10 0.07
C ARG A 362 -16.13 -26.72 0.98
N SER A 363 -17.41 -26.51 0.62
CA SER A 363 -18.56 -27.09 1.34
C SER A 363 -18.59 -28.63 1.39
N ASP A 364 -17.79 -29.31 0.56
CA ASP A 364 -17.58 -30.76 0.59
C ASP A 364 -16.34 -31.21 1.39
N ASP A 365 -15.82 -30.30 2.24
CA ASP A 365 -14.62 -30.46 3.07
C ASP A 365 -13.29 -30.59 2.29
N THR A 366 -13.29 -30.38 0.96
CA THR A 366 -12.04 -30.31 0.20
C THR A 366 -11.31 -28.98 0.41
N VAL A 367 -9.98 -29.01 0.33
CA VAL A 367 -9.14 -27.81 0.47
C VAL A 367 -8.46 -27.51 -0.86
N GLU A 368 -8.67 -26.29 -1.36
CA GLU A 368 -7.98 -25.75 -2.53
C GLU A 368 -6.89 -24.77 -2.11
N GLU A 369 -5.65 -25.17 -2.36
CA GLU A 369 -4.46 -24.36 -2.07
C GLU A 369 -4.29 -23.23 -3.09
N LEU A 370 -4.06 -22.01 -2.59
CA LEU A 370 -3.90 -20.82 -3.42
C LEU A 370 -2.49 -20.23 -3.29
N GLY A 371 -2.00 -19.62 -4.37
CA GLY A 371 -0.75 -18.88 -4.36
C GLY A 371 -0.85 -17.52 -3.66
N SER A 372 0.19 -16.70 -3.81
CA SER A 372 0.21 -15.30 -3.36
C SER A 372 -0.89 -14.47 -4.03
N THR A 373 -1.22 -14.81 -5.27
CA THR A 373 -2.31 -14.21 -6.03
C THR A 373 -3.24 -15.29 -6.55
N ALA A 374 -4.55 -15.07 -6.48
CA ALA A 374 -5.55 -16.00 -7.01
C ALA A 374 -6.89 -15.33 -7.25
N VAL A 375 -7.66 -15.90 -8.17
CA VAL A 375 -9.09 -15.62 -8.38
C VAL A 375 -9.84 -16.94 -8.27
N VAL A 376 -10.88 -16.99 -7.45
CA VAL A 376 -11.63 -18.22 -7.18
C VAL A 376 -13.13 -17.92 -7.17
N GLU A 377 -13.89 -18.79 -7.83
CA GLU A 377 -15.35 -18.80 -7.70
C GLU A 377 -15.74 -19.51 -6.40
N MET A 378 -16.48 -18.79 -5.57
CA MET A 378 -16.97 -19.22 -4.26
C MET A 378 -18.43 -19.61 -4.40
N ASN A 379 -18.80 -20.79 -3.87
CA ASN A 379 -20.20 -21.18 -3.72
C ASN A 379 -20.72 -20.81 -2.33
N GLU A 380 -22.03 -20.86 -2.15
CA GLU A 380 -22.64 -20.80 -0.82
C GLU A 380 -22.07 -21.92 0.06
N GLY A 381 -21.63 -21.56 1.27
CA GLY A 381 -21.02 -22.46 2.23
C GLY A 381 -19.49 -22.56 2.16
N ASP A 382 -18.87 -22.19 1.04
CA ASP A 382 -17.42 -22.18 0.89
C ASP A 382 -16.77 -21.12 1.82
N MET A 383 -15.56 -21.39 2.27
CA MET A 383 -14.80 -20.57 3.22
C MET A 383 -13.48 -20.13 2.60
N PHE A 384 -13.24 -18.82 2.52
CA PHE A 384 -11.93 -18.29 2.14
C PHE A 384 -11.09 -18.05 3.41
N VAL A 385 -9.91 -18.66 3.48
CA VAL A 385 -9.01 -18.54 4.63
C VAL A 385 -7.72 -17.85 4.24
N ILE A 386 -7.35 -16.83 5.02
CA ILE A 386 -6.13 -16.05 4.87
C ILE A 386 -5.36 -16.10 6.17
N GLU A 387 -4.18 -16.69 6.12
CA GLU A 387 -3.17 -16.58 7.16
C GLU A 387 -2.13 -15.56 6.69
N THR A 388 -2.04 -14.42 7.35
CA THR A 388 -1.09 -13.38 6.93
C THR A 388 0.32 -13.68 7.43
N PRO A 389 1.35 -13.14 6.77
CA PRO A 389 2.72 -13.25 7.25
C PRO A 389 2.92 -12.61 8.63
N GLY A 390 3.91 -13.10 9.37
CA GLY A 390 4.46 -12.40 10.53
C GLY A 390 5.55 -11.41 10.14
N GLY A 391 6.06 -10.65 11.11
CA GLY A 391 7.24 -9.80 10.92
C GLY A 391 8.54 -10.54 11.18
N GLY A 392 9.66 -10.05 10.64
CA GLY A 392 11.00 -10.55 10.93
C GLY A 392 11.49 -10.12 12.33
N GLY A 393 12.32 -10.96 12.95
CA GLY A 393 12.99 -10.66 14.21
C GLY A 393 14.26 -9.82 14.03
N PHE A 394 14.76 -9.26 15.14
CA PHE A 394 15.99 -8.47 15.18
C PHE A 394 16.98 -9.04 16.18
N GLY A 395 18.25 -9.19 15.76
CA GLY A 395 19.33 -9.66 16.63
C GLY A 395 19.31 -11.18 16.86
N VAL A 396 20.45 -11.74 17.24
CA VAL A 396 20.57 -13.19 17.47
C VAL A 396 19.72 -13.63 18.65
N PHE A 397 18.83 -14.60 18.42
CA PHE A 397 18.03 -15.23 19.46
C PHE A 397 18.90 -16.12 20.37
N SER A 398 19.08 -15.75 21.64
CA SER A 398 19.67 -16.64 22.64
C SER A 398 18.58 -17.27 23.52
N LYS A 399 18.45 -18.60 23.47
CA LYS A 399 17.51 -19.38 24.30
C LYS A 399 17.71 -19.22 25.81
N THR A 400 18.79 -18.58 26.27
CA THR A 400 19.10 -18.37 27.69
C THR A 400 18.31 -17.25 28.36
N ASN A 401 17.55 -16.43 27.63
CA ASN A 401 16.90 -15.23 28.17
C ASN A 401 15.41 -15.38 28.52
N LYS A 402 14.83 -16.59 28.43
CA LYS A 402 13.48 -16.87 28.95
C LYS A 402 13.60 -17.73 30.21
N VAL A 403 13.69 -17.08 31.37
CA VAL A 403 13.39 -17.67 32.69
C VAL A 403 11.98 -17.27 33.06
#